data_AF-M5Q316-F1
#
_entry.id   AF-M5Q316-F1
#
_cell.length_a   1.000
_cell.length_b   1.000
_cell.length_c   1.000
_cell.angle_alpha   90.00
_cell.angle_beta   90.00
_cell.angle_gamma   90.00
#
_symmetry.space_group_name_H-M   'P 1'
#
loop_
_entity.id
_entity.type
_entity.pdbx_description
1 polymer ?
#
loop_
_entity_poly.entity_id
_entity_poly.type
_entity_poly.pdbx_seq_one_letter_code
_entity_poly.pdbx_strand_id
1 'polypeptide(L)'
;MSSAHLTAKYRPQCFAEVAGQEALKAVLSRAAKEDRIAPAYLFSGTRGVGKTTLARILAKAVNCEHAPTAEPCNQCRHCRQITAGAAVDVVEIDAASNRGIDDARRLKEDIGYAPLECRYKVFIIDEAHMLTREAFNALLKTLEEPPGRVTFILATTEPHKFPATIISRCQHYAFKRLGQAELEAHLKVVLGKEGVDCEDAAVSLIARRGAGSVRDSMSLLGQALALGGRQLVAQEVRSLLGLAGQDVFLAVMEAIHTGDCIAAGEVIRQVLDQGLDLGFFLRELSSAWRNMFLLKQGGERALPLIDLPESEARQWLDWAERFDLGRIHASWQLTLEGQRRVLRSLEPALALELLLFNLCSLPQLLRLSAACASGGTQAGSPAAPGRPGGQGGQSRSAPAQSRQGFTPPARSGVPGASGARQPGPAVQSATHAADGFSNASAGSEEPESNEPPPAEPPPGHALAVASLDSTETETEPAASLAGSLGPRTWEGFLAWVDGRAKETGQAINGARMVPGEVEGDMLQLYCRNETHCRLVTQGREFSVFKRYVEEYFGPGMRIEATAKRAAPRKSLKELREEIREHPLVKQVVEEFDAQIVDIRRPEDR
;
A
#
# COMPACT_ATOMS: atom_id res chain seq x y z
N MET A 1 -29.13 22.43 -3.54
CA MET A 1 -28.15 22.45 -4.65
C MET A 1 -27.58 21.05 -4.74
N SER A 2 -27.70 20.35 -5.88
CA SER A 2 -27.21 18.97 -5.96
C SER A 2 -25.69 19.00 -5.74
N SER A 3 -25.23 18.29 -4.72
CA SER A 3 -23.82 18.15 -4.34
C SER A 3 -23.08 17.28 -5.36
N ALA A 4 -23.10 17.67 -6.64
CA ALA A 4 -22.16 17.12 -7.60
C ALA A 4 -20.77 17.40 -7.04
N HIS A 5 -20.07 16.35 -6.60
CA HIS A 5 -18.77 16.43 -5.95
C HIS A 5 -17.90 17.47 -6.68
N LEU A 6 -17.39 18.49 -5.98
CA LEU A 6 -16.54 19.53 -6.59
C LEU A 6 -15.40 18.93 -7.41
N THR A 7 -14.89 17.78 -6.97
CA THR A 7 -13.92 16.94 -7.66
C THR A 7 -14.33 16.55 -9.09
N ALA A 8 -15.61 16.28 -9.34
CA ALA A 8 -16.15 15.99 -10.66
C ALA A 8 -16.42 17.27 -11.47
N LYS A 9 -17.01 18.30 -10.82
CA LYS A 9 -17.34 19.59 -11.45
C LYS A 9 -16.10 20.32 -11.98
N TYR A 10 -15.02 20.35 -11.19
CA TYR A 10 -13.76 21.02 -11.53
C TYR A 10 -12.67 20.07 -11.97
N ARG A 11 -13.02 18.86 -12.45
CA ARG A 11 -12.02 17.94 -12.99
C ARG A 11 -11.36 18.60 -14.22
N PRO A 12 -10.02 18.79 -14.22
CA PRO A 12 -9.31 19.43 -15.33
C PRO A 12 -9.61 18.77 -16.68
N GLN A 13 -9.83 19.60 -17.70
CA GLN A 13 -10.13 19.17 -19.06
C GLN A 13 -8.98 19.38 -20.05
N CYS A 14 -8.00 20.22 -19.73
CA CYS A 14 -6.79 20.45 -20.53
C CYS A 14 -5.53 20.31 -19.66
N PHE A 15 -4.35 20.20 -20.28
CA PHE A 15 -3.11 20.08 -19.53
C PHE A 15 -2.89 21.33 -18.67
N ALA A 16 -3.13 22.53 -19.22
CA ALA A 16 -2.99 23.80 -18.50
C ALA A 16 -3.78 23.90 -17.18
N GLU A 17 -4.95 23.24 -17.08
CA GLU A 17 -5.79 23.27 -15.88
C GLU A 17 -5.31 22.34 -14.76
N VAL A 18 -4.42 21.40 -15.06
CA VAL A 18 -3.92 20.45 -14.05
C VAL A 18 -2.94 21.18 -13.13
N ALA A 19 -3.28 21.18 -11.83
CA ALA A 19 -2.46 21.78 -10.80
C ALA A 19 -1.13 21.02 -10.62
N GLY A 20 -0.02 21.76 -10.70
CA GLY A 20 1.34 21.21 -10.61
C GLY A 20 1.71 20.30 -11.78
N GLN A 21 2.72 19.45 -11.57
CA GLN A 21 3.26 18.50 -12.57
C GLN A 21 3.78 19.15 -13.87
N GLU A 22 4.34 20.36 -13.82
CA GLU A 22 4.74 21.15 -15.00
C GLU A 22 5.57 20.38 -16.04
N ALA A 23 6.59 19.66 -15.58
CA ALA A 23 7.44 18.86 -16.47
C ALA A 23 6.66 17.74 -17.19
N LEU A 24 5.75 17.07 -16.48
CA LEU A 24 4.93 15.98 -17.04
C LEU A 24 3.93 16.53 -18.06
N LYS A 25 3.27 17.64 -17.73
CA LYS A 25 2.33 18.34 -18.63
C LYS A 25 3.01 18.71 -19.94
N ALA A 26 4.19 19.33 -19.86
CA ALA A 26 4.96 19.75 -21.02
C ALA A 26 5.36 18.56 -21.92
N VAL A 27 5.82 17.45 -21.31
CA VAL A 27 6.23 16.25 -22.06
C VAL A 27 5.04 15.59 -22.78
N LEU A 28 3.91 15.41 -22.09
CA LEU A 28 2.72 14.78 -22.68
C LEU A 28 2.05 15.66 -23.74
N SER A 29 1.97 16.97 -23.47
CA SER A 29 1.45 17.94 -24.44
C SER A 29 2.30 17.98 -25.71
N ARG A 30 3.63 17.94 -25.57
CA ARG A 30 4.55 17.86 -26.69
C ARG A 30 4.42 16.55 -27.47
N ALA A 31 4.32 15.41 -26.78
CA ALA A 31 4.11 14.11 -27.41
C ALA A 31 2.84 14.08 -28.27
N ALA A 32 1.74 14.68 -27.78
CA ALA A 32 0.49 14.83 -28.52
C ALA A 32 0.62 15.76 -29.74
N LYS A 33 1.34 16.87 -29.61
CA LYS A 33 1.60 17.82 -30.71
C LYS A 33 2.48 17.24 -31.82
N GLU A 34 3.47 16.43 -31.46
CA GLU A 34 4.43 15.85 -32.40
C GLU A 34 3.98 14.48 -32.94
N ASP A 35 2.79 14.00 -32.55
CA ASP A 35 2.24 12.66 -32.88
C ASP A 35 3.20 11.51 -32.48
N ARG A 36 4.03 11.74 -31.45
CA ARG A 36 5.01 10.77 -30.93
C ARG A 36 4.48 10.11 -29.66
N ILE A 37 3.44 9.29 -29.83
CA ILE A 37 2.78 8.59 -28.73
C ILE A 37 3.48 7.27 -28.46
N ALA A 38 3.90 7.07 -27.21
CA ALA A 38 4.45 5.80 -26.76
C ALA A 38 3.37 4.71 -26.78
N PRO A 39 3.72 3.45 -27.10
CA PRO A 39 2.79 2.33 -27.00
C PRO A 39 2.25 2.12 -25.58
N ALA A 40 3.03 2.47 -24.56
CA ALA A 40 2.64 2.33 -23.17
C ALA A 40 3.22 3.41 -22.26
N TYR A 41 2.38 3.91 -21.38
CA TYR A 41 2.69 4.86 -20.31
C TYR A 41 2.40 4.22 -18.95
N LEU A 42 3.32 4.39 -18.00
CA LEU A 42 3.11 4.02 -16.60
C LEU A 42 3.08 5.29 -15.76
N PHE A 43 1.90 5.64 -15.24
CA PHE A 43 1.69 6.75 -14.33
C PHE A 43 1.70 6.23 -12.89
N SER A 44 2.76 6.52 -12.15
CA SER A 44 2.88 6.12 -10.75
C SER A 44 2.79 7.32 -9.81
N GLY A 45 2.25 7.15 -8.61
CA GLY A 45 2.23 8.19 -7.59
C GLY A 45 1.08 8.00 -6.62
N THR A 46 1.04 8.79 -5.55
CA THR A 46 0.01 8.64 -4.52
C THR A 46 -1.40 8.85 -5.07
N ARG A 47 -2.40 8.35 -4.35
CA ARG A 47 -3.81 8.55 -4.73
C ARG A 47 -4.12 10.05 -4.79
N GLY A 48 -4.98 10.44 -5.73
CA GLY A 48 -5.54 11.80 -5.79
C GLY A 48 -4.65 12.91 -6.37
N VAL A 49 -3.43 12.61 -6.85
CA VAL A 49 -2.52 13.57 -7.52
C VAL A 49 -2.84 13.85 -9.00
N GLY A 50 -3.87 13.20 -9.55
CA GLY A 50 -4.34 13.48 -10.93
C GLY A 50 -3.92 12.49 -12.02
N LYS A 51 -3.42 11.28 -11.68
CA LYS A 51 -3.00 10.25 -12.64
C LYS A 51 -4.05 9.95 -13.73
N THR A 52 -5.24 9.51 -13.32
CA THR A 52 -6.35 9.17 -14.22
C THR A 52 -6.88 10.40 -14.97
N THR A 53 -6.80 11.59 -14.37
CA THR A 53 -7.19 12.84 -15.03
C THR A 53 -6.23 13.16 -16.19
N LEU A 54 -4.91 13.09 -15.96
CA LEU A 54 -3.92 13.33 -17.00
C LEU A 54 -3.98 12.27 -18.11
N ALA A 55 -4.29 11.01 -17.75
CA ALA A 55 -4.54 9.94 -18.71
C ALA A 55 -5.71 10.27 -19.66
N ARG A 56 -6.85 10.72 -19.11
CA ARG A 56 -8.00 11.15 -19.92
C ARG A 56 -7.66 12.37 -20.79
N ILE A 57 -6.91 13.34 -20.28
CA ILE A 57 -6.50 14.52 -21.06
C ILE A 57 -5.60 14.11 -22.23
N LEU A 58 -4.65 13.19 -22.01
CA LEU A 58 -3.80 12.65 -23.07
C LEU A 58 -4.65 11.92 -24.12
N ALA A 59 -5.57 11.05 -23.71
CA ALA A 59 -6.50 10.37 -24.62
C ALA A 59 -7.29 11.38 -25.48
N LYS A 60 -7.78 12.47 -24.87
CA LYS A 60 -8.47 13.55 -25.61
C LYS A 60 -7.57 14.30 -26.58
N ALA A 61 -6.33 14.61 -26.21
CA ALA A 61 -5.40 15.35 -27.05
C ALA A 61 -5.02 14.54 -28.31
N VAL A 62 -4.79 13.24 -28.12
CA VAL A 62 -4.40 12.31 -29.20
C VAL A 62 -5.57 12.05 -30.16
N ASN A 63 -6.80 11.93 -29.64
CA ASN A 63 -8.00 11.61 -30.41
C ASN A 63 -8.85 12.84 -30.80
N CYS A 64 -8.36 14.06 -30.54
CA CYS A 64 -9.05 15.27 -30.96
C CYS A 64 -9.20 15.30 -32.49
N GLU A 65 -10.29 15.85 -33.01
CA GLU A 65 -10.48 16.05 -34.46
C GLU A 65 -9.44 17.01 -35.04
N HIS A 66 -8.93 17.92 -34.21
CA HIS A 66 -7.85 18.86 -34.56
C HIS A 66 -6.44 18.28 -34.31
N ALA A 67 -6.30 16.99 -34.03
CA ALA A 67 -5.00 16.38 -33.74
C ALA A 67 -4.16 16.22 -35.03
N PRO A 68 -2.82 16.31 -34.95
CA PRO A 68 -2.02 16.41 -33.72
C PRO A 68 -2.06 17.82 -33.09
N THR A 69 -2.38 17.88 -31.80
CA THR A 69 -2.54 19.13 -31.03
C THR A 69 -1.87 19.00 -29.67
N ALA A 70 -1.37 20.12 -29.15
CA ALA A 70 -0.81 20.21 -27.81
C ALA A 70 -1.87 20.13 -26.70
N GLU A 71 -3.07 20.61 -26.98
CA GLU A 71 -4.18 20.71 -26.04
C GLU A 71 -5.48 20.24 -26.71
N PRO A 72 -6.35 19.50 -25.99
CA PRO A 72 -7.63 19.08 -26.52
C PRO A 72 -8.59 20.27 -26.63
N CYS A 73 -9.37 20.35 -27.72
CA CYS A 73 -10.31 21.46 -27.92
C CYS A 73 -11.52 21.43 -26.97
N ASN A 74 -11.85 20.27 -26.38
CA ASN A 74 -13.03 20.03 -25.53
C ASN A 74 -14.40 20.33 -26.18
N GLN A 75 -14.43 20.64 -27.48
CA GLN A 75 -15.65 21.01 -28.21
C GLN A 75 -16.06 19.98 -29.27
N CYS A 76 -15.12 19.21 -29.82
CA CYS A 76 -15.40 18.23 -30.87
C CYS A 76 -16.11 16.96 -30.34
N ARG A 77 -16.63 16.12 -31.25
CA ARG A 77 -17.39 14.91 -30.89
C ARG A 77 -16.54 13.97 -30.04
N HIS A 78 -15.31 13.69 -30.47
CA HIS A 78 -14.41 12.79 -29.75
C HIS A 78 -14.09 13.30 -28.35
N CYS A 79 -13.75 14.59 -28.19
CA CYS A 79 -13.44 15.14 -26.87
C CYS A 79 -14.66 15.05 -25.92
N ARG A 80 -15.86 15.33 -26.40
CA ARG A 80 -17.09 15.22 -25.59
C ARG A 80 -17.39 13.77 -25.18
N GLN A 81 -17.27 12.82 -26.11
CA GLN A 81 -17.47 11.39 -25.83
C GLN A 81 -16.47 10.86 -24.80
N ILE A 82 -15.19 11.23 -24.92
CA ILE A 82 -14.15 10.81 -23.96
C ILE A 82 -14.41 11.43 -22.59
N THR A 83 -14.78 12.71 -22.51
CA THR A 83 -15.15 13.35 -21.23
C THR A 83 -16.36 12.67 -20.58
N ALA A 84 -17.35 12.26 -21.38
CA ALA A 84 -18.52 11.52 -20.92
C ALA A 84 -18.24 10.03 -20.58
N GLY A 85 -17.08 9.49 -20.96
CA GLY A 85 -16.76 8.06 -20.81
C GLY A 85 -17.52 7.14 -21.77
N ALA A 86 -18.00 7.68 -22.90
CA ALA A 86 -18.81 6.97 -23.90
C ALA A 86 -18.06 6.78 -25.24
N ALA A 87 -16.76 7.03 -25.27
CA ALA A 87 -15.95 6.85 -26.47
C ALA A 87 -15.61 5.36 -26.68
N VAL A 88 -15.90 4.86 -27.88
CA VAL A 88 -15.71 3.43 -28.22
C VAL A 88 -14.22 3.04 -28.18
N ASP A 89 -13.35 3.90 -28.68
CA ASP A 89 -11.91 3.64 -28.76
C ASP A 89 -11.13 4.08 -27.52
N VAL A 90 -11.79 4.60 -26.48
CA VAL A 90 -11.15 4.93 -25.21
C VAL A 90 -11.78 4.11 -24.12
N VAL A 91 -11.09 3.03 -23.75
CA VAL A 91 -11.56 2.06 -22.77
C VAL A 91 -10.91 2.37 -21.44
N GLU A 92 -11.71 2.75 -20.44
CA GLU A 92 -11.25 2.97 -19.06
C GLU A 92 -11.66 1.80 -18.17
N ILE A 93 -10.67 1.11 -17.59
CA ILE A 93 -10.85 -0.08 -16.77
C ILE A 93 -10.29 0.20 -15.38
N ASP A 94 -11.10 0.05 -14.35
CA ASP A 94 -10.62 0.01 -12.97
C ASP A 94 -10.28 -1.43 -12.61
N ALA A 95 -8.98 -1.74 -12.53
CA ALA A 95 -8.48 -3.07 -12.24
C ALA A 95 -8.86 -3.56 -10.83
N ALA A 96 -9.21 -2.66 -9.90
CA ALA A 96 -9.67 -3.06 -8.58
C ALA A 96 -11.05 -3.73 -8.63
N SER A 97 -11.90 -3.33 -9.59
CA SER A 97 -13.26 -3.82 -9.78
C SER A 97 -13.39 -4.93 -10.83
N ASN A 98 -12.50 -4.95 -11.83
CA ASN A 98 -12.51 -5.92 -12.94
C ASN A 98 -11.38 -6.94 -12.79
N ARG A 99 -11.47 -7.81 -11.77
CA ARG A 99 -10.47 -8.84 -11.46
C ARG A 99 -10.78 -10.20 -12.07
N GLY A 100 -11.90 -10.33 -12.80
CA GLY A 100 -12.33 -11.60 -13.37
C GLY A 100 -11.38 -12.11 -14.44
N ILE A 101 -11.29 -13.43 -14.59
CA ILE A 101 -10.55 -14.04 -15.71
C ILE A 101 -11.21 -13.65 -17.05
N ASP A 102 -12.53 -13.49 -17.06
CA ASP A 102 -13.28 -13.07 -18.24
C ASP A 102 -12.98 -11.63 -18.66
N ASP A 103 -12.73 -10.73 -17.70
CA ASP A 103 -12.32 -9.34 -17.98
C ASP A 103 -10.96 -9.30 -18.67
N ALA A 104 -10.03 -10.16 -18.23
CA ALA A 104 -8.72 -10.31 -18.85
C ALA A 104 -8.81 -10.86 -20.29
N ARG A 105 -9.75 -11.78 -20.54
CA ARG A 105 -10.01 -12.30 -21.89
C ARG A 105 -10.60 -11.25 -22.82
N ARG A 106 -11.63 -10.52 -22.36
CA ARG A 106 -12.24 -9.41 -23.11
C ARG A 106 -11.21 -8.34 -23.45
N LEU A 107 -10.38 -7.95 -22.48
CA LEU A 107 -9.30 -7.01 -22.71
C LEU A 107 -8.35 -7.51 -23.81
N LYS A 108 -7.97 -8.80 -23.78
CA LYS A 108 -7.09 -9.40 -24.80
C LYS A 108 -7.72 -9.38 -26.20
N GLU A 109 -9.01 -9.68 -26.31
CA GLU A 109 -9.74 -9.65 -27.58
C GLU A 109 -9.83 -8.22 -28.12
N ASP A 110 -10.21 -7.26 -27.28
CA ASP A 110 -10.36 -5.86 -27.66
C ASP A 110 -9.04 -5.24 -28.14
N ILE A 111 -7.92 -5.63 -27.57
CA ILE A 111 -6.59 -5.12 -27.93
C ILE A 111 -6.21 -5.44 -29.37
N GLY A 112 -6.67 -6.57 -29.93
CA GLY A 112 -6.31 -7.01 -31.28
C GLY A 112 -6.93 -6.18 -32.41
N TYR A 113 -7.94 -5.36 -32.11
CA TYR A 113 -8.67 -4.59 -33.11
C TYR A 113 -8.13 -3.16 -33.26
N ALA A 114 -8.07 -2.71 -34.52
CA ALA A 114 -7.76 -1.32 -34.86
C ALA A 114 -8.83 -0.35 -34.31
N PRO A 115 -8.50 0.95 -34.17
CA PRO A 115 -9.48 1.97 -33.79
C PRO A 115 -10.65 2.06 -34.78
N LEU A 116 -11.86 2.28 -34.28
CA LEU A 116 -13.10 2.35 -35.07
C LEU A 116 -13.45 3.77 -35.53
N GLU A 117 -13.53 4.73 -34.60
CA GLU A 117 -13.88 6.13 -34.85
C GLU A 117 -12.69 7.08 -34.65
N CYS A 118 -11.83 6.80 -33.67
CA CYS A 118 -10.73 7.67 -33.24
C CYS A 118 -9.40 7.40 -33.97
N ARG A 119 -8.44 8.33 -33.84
CA ARG A 119 -7.08 8.17 -34.39
C ARG A 119 -6.28 7.08 -33.68
N TYR A 120 -6.49 6.89 -32.38
CA TYR A 120 -5.82 5.91 -31.51
C TYR A 120 -6.83 5.19 -30.63
N LYS A 121 -6.56 3.91 -30.37
CA LYS A 121 -7.27 3.11 -29.37
C LYS A 121 -6.50 3.20 -28.06
N VAL A 122 -7.10 3.83 -27.06
CA VAL A 122 -6.45 4.13 -25.79
C VAL A 122 -7.07 3.30 -24.67
N PHE A 123 -6.24 2.50 -24.01
CA PHE A 123 -6.62 1.73 -22.83
C PHE A 123 -6.10 2.44 -21.58
N ILE A 124 -7.00 2.95 -20.74
CA ILE A 124 -6.66 3.54 -19.44
C ILE A 124 -6.97 2.50 -18.37
N ILE A 125 -5.94 1.97 -17.72
CA ILE A 125 -6.10 0.97 -16.66
C ILE A 125 -5.74 1.63 -15.32
N ASP A 126 -6.74 1.93 -14.51
CA ASP A 126 -6.56 2.51 -13.17
C ASP A 126 -6.33 1.41 -12.12
N GLU A 127 -5.56 1.75 -11.09
CA GLU A 127 -5.01 0.84 -10.09
C GLU A 127 -4.47 -0.47 -10.69
N ALA A 128 -3.72 -0.36 -11.79
CA ALA A 128 -3.25 -1.47 -12.60
C ALA A 128 -2.39 -2.51 -11.83
N HIS A 129 -1.87 -2.19 -10.64
CA HIS A 129 -1.23 -3.17 -9.75
C HIS A 129 -2.20 -4.25 -9.23
N MET A 130 -3.51 -4.04 -9.36
CA MET A 130 -4.56 -4.97 -8.95
C MET A 130 -4.94 -5.99 -10.03
N LEU A 131 -4.35 -5.88 -11.23
CA LEU A 131 -4.55 -6.85 -12.31
C LEU A 131 -4.07 -8.25 -11.90
N THR A 132 -4.78 -9.26 -12.40
CA THR A 132 -4.38 -10.66 -12.24
C THR A 132 -3.11 -10.97 -13.04
N ARG A 133 -2.42 -12.05 -12.69
CA ARG A 133 -1.19 -12.45 -13.41
C ARG A 133 -1.50 -12.80 -14.87
N GLU A 134 -2.65 -13.40 -15.11
CA GLU A 134 -3.16 -13.74 -16.44
C GLU A 134 -3.37 -12.49 -17.29
N ALA A 135 -3.99 -11.45 -16.73
CA ALA A 135 -4.17 -10.16 -17.40
C ALA A 135 -2.83 -9.49 -17.71
N PHE A 136 -1.86 -9.52 -16.78
CA PHE A 136 -0.52 -9.00 -17.03
C PHE A 136 0.21 -9.75 -18.15
N ASN A 137 0.12 -11.09 -18.18
CA ASN A 137 0.73 -11.89 -19.23
C ASN A 137 0.08 -11.65 -20.60
N ALA A 138 -1.23 -11.39 -20.63
CA ALA A 138 -1.93 -10.99 -21.85
C ALA A 138 -1.40 -9.64 -22.36
N LEU A 139 -1.22 -8.66 -21.46
CA LEU A 139 -0.65 -7.37 -21.82
C LEU A 139 0.81 -7.46 -22.27
N LEU A 140 1.63 -8.33 -21.67
CA LEU A 140 3.06 -8.44 -21.99
C LEU A 140 3.32 -8.70 -23.48
N LYS A 141 2.57 -9.63 -24.09
CA LYS A 141 2.70 -9.93 -25.53
C LYS A 141 2.40 -8.70 -26.39
N THR A 142 1.37 -7.95 -26.03
CA THR A 142 1.01 -6.71 -26.73
C THR A 142 1.98 -5.57 -26.44
N LEU A 143 2.54 -5.48 -25.23
CA LEU A 143 3.53 -4.46 -24.89
C LEU A 143 4.88 -4.71 -25.60
N GLU A 144 5.18 -5.98 -25.93
CA GLU A 144 6.34 -6.36 -26.74
C GLU A 144 6.16 -6.01 -28.21
N GLU A 145 5.00 -6.34 -28.79
CA GLU A 145 4.65 -6.06 -30.18
C GLU A 145 3.33 -5.28 -30.25
N PRO A 146 3.36 -3.95 -30.01
CA PRO A 146 2.15 -3.16 -29.94
C PRO A 146 1.50 -2.99 -31.31
N PRO A 147 0.18 -3.24 -31.43
CA PRO A 147 -0.54 -2.96 -32.65
C PRO A 147 -0.48 -1.47 -32.98
N GLY A 148 -0.47 -1.15 -34.28
CA GLY A 148 -0.40 0.23 -34.75
C GLY A 148 -1.55 1.06 -34.18
N ARG A 149 -1.22 2.26 -33.66
CA ARG A 149 -2.19 3.22 -33.10
C ARG A 149 -2.94 2.72 -31.86
N VAL A 150 -2.39 1.75 -31.13
CA VAL A 150 -2.87 1.37 -29.79
C VAL A 150 -1.94 1.93 -28.72
N THR A 151 -2.49 2.41 -27.62
CA THR A 151 -1.73 2.99 -26.52
C THR A 151 -2.31 2.59 -25.17
N PHE A 152 -1.46 2.11 -24.28
CA PHE A 152 -1.80 1.79 -22.90
C PHE A 152 -1.39 2.91 -21.95
N ILE A 153 -2.26 3.25 -21.01
CA ILE A 153 -1.97 4.17 -19.91
C ILE A 153 -2.29 3.44 -18.61
N LEU A 154 -1.26 2.93 -17.96
CA LEU A 154 -1.33 2.20 -16.69
C LEU A 154 -1.17 3.19 -15.55
N ALA A 155 -2.17 3.34 -14.69
CA ALA A 155 -2.07 4.17 -13.49
C ALA A 155 -1.96 3.29 -12.24
N THR A 156 -1.00 3.59 -11.35
CA THR A 156 -0.81 2.83 -10.11
C THR A 156 -0.37 3.71 -8.95
N THR A 157 -0.77 3.32 -7.74
CA THR A 157 -0.24 3.85 -6.49
C THR A 157 1.00 3.10 -5.99
N GLU A 158 1.20 1.87 -6.46
CA GLU A 158 2.25 0.95 -6.00
C GLU A 158 3.10 0.44 -7.17
N PRO A 159 4.08 1.24 -7.65
CA PRO A 159 4.91 0.84 -8.79
C PRO A 159 5.80 -0.37 -8.50
N HIS A 160 6.15 -0.62 -7.22
CA HIS A 160 7.01 -1.74 -6.82
C HIS A 160 6.34 -3.12 -6.97
N LYS A 161 5.01 -3.17 -7.11
CA LYS A 161 4.28 -4.41 -7.38
C LYS A 161 4.33 -4.84 -8.86
N PHE A 162 4.81 -3.96 -9.74
CA PHE A 162 4.93 -4.27 -11.15
C PHE A 162 6.18 -5.12 -11.43
N PRO A 163 6.08 -6.16 -12.27
CA PRO A 163 7.24 -6.83 -12.81
C PRO A 163 8.15 -5.86 -13.56
N ALA A 164 9.47 -6.00 -13.38
CA ALA A 164 10.46 -5.18 -14.07
C ALA A 164 10.32 -5.25 -15.61
N THR A 165 9.82 -6.38 -16.13
CA THR A 165 9.54 -6.61 -17.55
C THR A 165 8.45 -5.69 -18.12
N ILE A 166 7.50 -5.22 -17.30
CA ILE A 166 6.47 -4.27 -17.74
C ILE A 166 7.03 -2.85 -17.66
N ILE A 167 7.70 -2.53 -16.56
CA ILE A 167 8.27 -1.19 -16.34
C ILE A 167 9.26 -0.84 -17.47
N SER A 168 10.10 -1.78 -17.90
CA SER A 168 11.08 -1.56 -18.98
C SER A 168 10.45 -1.28 -20.35
N ARG A 169 9.17 -1.65 -20.55
CA ARG A 169 8.43 -1.44 -21.81
C ARG A 169 7.50 -0.24 -21.78
N CYS A 170 7.40 0.43 -20.63
CA CYS A 170 6.56 1.61 -20.45
C CYS A 170 7.39 2.88 -20.31
N GLN A 171 6.89 4.00 -20.83
CA GLN A 171 7.38 5.31 -20.40
C GLN A 171 6.86 5.61 -19.00
N HIS A 172 7.74 5.48 -18.01
CA HIS A 172 7.40 5.62 -16.59
C HIS A 172 7.49 7.08 -16.13
N TYR A 173 6.35 7.60 -15.68
CA TYR A 173 6.21 8.95 -15.15
C TYR A 173 5.75 8.92 -13.69
N ALA A 174 6.56 9.49 -12.80
CA ALA A 174 6.27 9.60 -11.37
C ALA A 174 5.63 10.95 -11.04
N PHE A 175 4.37 10.89 -10.58
CA PHE A 175 3.61 12.05 -10.12
C PHE A 175 4.04 12.41 -8.71
N LYS A 176 4.35 13.69 -8.52
CA LYS A 176 4.73 14.23 -7.22
C LYS A 176 3.47 14.60 -6.42
N ARG A 177 3.57 14.61 -5.08
CA ARG A 177 2.56 15.29 -4.27
C ARG A 177 2.65 16.79 -4.55
N LEU A 178 1.51 17.47 -4.54
CA LEU A 178 1.52 18.94 -4.64
C LEU A 178 2.06 19.52 -3.34
N GLY A 179 2.83 20.59 -3.46
CA GLY A 179 3.23 21.38 -2.29
C GLY A 179 2.01 22.00 -1.62
N GLN A 180 2.12 22.32 -0.33
CA GLN A 180 1.02 22.93 0.41
C GLN A 180 0.59 24.27 -0.23
N ALA A 181 1.53 25.15 -0.57
CA ALA A 181 1.22 26.43 -1.21
C ALA A 181 0.54 26.27 -2.58
N GLU A 182 0.95 25.30 -3.38
CA GLU A 182 0.32 25.01 -4.69
C GLU A 182 -1.12 24.51 -4.53
N LEU A 183 -1.35 23.67 -3.52
CA LEU A 183 -2.66 23.13 -3.20
C LEU A 183 -3.59 24.21 -2.64
N GLU A 184 -3.10 25.08 -1.75
CA GLU A 184 -3.83 26.24 -1.23
C GLU A 184 -4.22 27.20 -2.37
N ALA A 185 -3.28 27.50 -3.28
CA ALA A 185 -3.56 28.33 -4.46
C ALA A 185 -4.64 27.70 -5.35
N HIS A 186 -4.59 26.39 -5.56
CA HIS A 186 -5.62 25.68 -6.34
C HIS A 186 -7.00 25.75 -5.67
N LEU A 187 -7.08 25.54 -4.35
CA LEU A 187 -8.35 25.61 -3.61
C LEU A 187 -8.93 27.03 -3.64
N LYS A 188 -8.10 28.08 -3.54
CA LYS A 188 -8.53 29.49 -3.68
C LYS A 188 -9.13 29.78 -5.05
N VAL A 189 -8.53 29.25 -6.12
CA VAL A 189 -9.09 29.39 -7.49
C VAL A 189 -10.47 28.74 -7.58
N VAL A 190 -10.66 27.56 -6.96
CA VAL A 190 -11.96 26.87 -6.95
C VAL A 190 -12.99 27.65 -6.13
N LEU A 191 -12.64 28.13 -4.94
CA LEU A 191 -13.50 28.96 -4.09
C LEU A 191 -13.94 30.25 -4.79
N GLY A 192 -13.03 30.91 -5.51
CA GLY A 192 -13.35 32.08 -6.33
C GLY A 192 -14.36 31.78 -7.45
N LYS A 193 -14.32 30.58 -8.04
CA LYS A 193 -15.31 30.14 -9.04
C LYS A 193 -16.68 29.81 -8.44
N GLU A 194 -16.73 29.41 -7.18
CA GLU A 194 -18.00 29.19 -6.45
C GLU A 194 -18.53 30.50 -5.83
N GLY A 195 -17.75 31.58 -5.84
CA GLY A 195 -18.15 32.87 -5.27
C GLY A 195 -18.25 32.86 -3.74
N VAL A 196 -17.39 32.07 -3.08
CA VAL A 196 -17.38 31.90 -1.62
C VAL A 196 -16.18 32.64 -1.03
N ASP A 197 -16.43 33.54 -0.07
CA ASP A 197 -15.37 34.20 0.68
C ASP A 197 -14.67 33.20 1.60
N CYS A 198 -13.36 33.33 1.82
CA CYS A 198 -12.63 32.36 2.65
C CYS A 198 -11.54 33.00 3.48
N GLU A 199 -11.30 32.43 4.65
CA GLU A 199 -10.12 32.72 5.47
C GLU A 199 -8.92 31.89 5.02
N ASP A 200 -7.73 32.50 4.97
CA ASP A 200 -6.49 31.79 4.60
C ASP A 200 -6.20 30.61 5.52
N ALA A 201 -6.48 30.76 6.82
CA ALA A 201 -6.33 29.68 7.80
C ALA A 201 -7.25 28.49 7.50
N ALA A 202 -8.47 28.72 7.02
CA ALA A 202 -9.41 27.66 6.66
C ALA A 202 -8.91 26.85 5.45
N VAL A 203 -8.43 27.54 4.42
CA VAL A 203 -7.85 26.90 3.23
C VAL A 203 -6.59 26.11 3.59
N SER A 204 -5.73 26.67 4.45
CA SER A 204 -4.50 26.00 4.90
C SER A 204 -4.80 24.71 5.67
N LEU A 205 -5.84 24.70 6.51
CA LEU A 205 -6.29 23.49 7.22
C LEU A 205 -6.74 22.39 6.26
N ILE A 206 -7.53 22.73 5.25
CA ILE A 206 -7.99 21.77 4.23
C ILE A 206 -6.80 21.22 3.43
N ALA A 207 -5.88 22.09 3.00
CA ALA A 207 -4.70 21.69 2.25
C ALA A 207 -3.77 20.77 3.07
N ARG A 208 -3.54 21.12 4.34
CA ARG A 208 -2.75 20.30 5.29
C ARG A 208 -3.39 18.93 5.50
N ARG A 209 -4.72 18.88 5.70
CA ARG A 209 -5.47 17.62 5.86
C ARG A 209 -5.49 16.78 4.58
N GLY A 210 -5.45 17.41 3.41
CA GLY A 210 -5.35 16.78 2.10
C GLY A 210 -3.97 16.20 1.78
N ALA A 211 -2.91 16.59 2.50
CA ALA A 211 -1.56 16.01 2.41
C ALA A 211 -1.00 15.89 0.98
N GLY A 212 -1.26 16.89 0.12
CA GLY A 212 -0.82 16.94 -1.28
C GLY A 212 -1.69 16.18 -2.28
N SER A 213 -2.83 15.61 -1.84
CA SER A 213 -3.84 14.99 -2.69
C SER A 213 -4.91 16.02 -3.09
N VAL A 214 -4.99 16.35 -4.38
CA VAL A 214 -6.00 17.29 -4.91
C VAL A 214 -7.40 16.72 -4.72
N ARG A 215 -7.60 15.42 -5.03
CA ARG A 215 -8.90 14.76 -4.87
C ARG A 215 -9.42 14.82 -3.44
N ASP A 216 -8.57 14.54 -2.46
CA ASP A 216 -8.99 14.51 -1.05
C ASP A 216 -9.27 15.94 -0.57
N SER A 217 -8.42 16.90 -0.93
CA SER A 217 -8.62 18.32 -0.59
C SER A 217 -9.92 18.89 -1.17
N MET A 218 -10.23 18.57 -2.42
CA MET A 218 -11.49 18.99 -3.07
C MET A 218 -12.72 18.32 -2.44
N SER A 219 -12.57 17.09 -1.95
CA SER A 219 -13.64 16.38 -1.25
C SER A 219 -13.91 16.99 0.12
N LEU A 220 -12.85 17.32 0.88
CA LEU A 220 -12.94 18.03 2.15
C LEU A 220 -13.52 19.43 1.98
N LEU A 221 -13.11 20.16 0.93
CA LEU A 221 -13.69 21.46 0.59
C LEU A 221 -15.19 21.34 0.29
N GLY A 222 -15.60 20.33 -0.48
CA GLY A 222 -17.01 20.10 -0.79
C GLY A 222 -17.85 19.80 0.46
N GLN A 223 -17.29 19.08 1.42
CA GLN A 223 -17.94 18.85 2.72
C GLN A 223 -18.05 20.16 3.52
N ALA A 224 -17.01 20.99 3.53
CA ALA A 224 -17.02 22.28 4.22
C ALA A 224 -18.07 23.24 3.63
N LEU A 225 -18.18 23.31 2.30
CA LEU A 225 -19.20 24.13 1.65
C LEU A 225 -20.62 23.61 1.86
N ALA A 226 -20.80 22.30 2.07
CA ALA A 226 -22.12 21.71 2.30
C ALA A 226 -22.75 22.14 3.64
N LEU A 227 -21.96 22.62 4.60
CA LEU A 227 -22.45 23.13 5.89
C LEU A 227 -23.25 24.44 5.78
N GLY A 228 -23.18 25.14 4.64
CA GLY A 228 -24.13 26.22 4.33
C GLY A 228 -23.74 27.63 4.77
N GLY A 229 -22.45 27.95 4.85
CA GLY A 229 -21.95 29.32 5.04
C GLY A 229 -21.70 30.07 3.72
N ARG A 230 -21.89 31.40 3.71
CA ARG A 230 -21.40 32.28 2.62
C ARG A 230 -19.87 32.48 2.67
N GLN A 231 -19.27 32.19 3.83
CA GLN A 231 -17.85 32.34 4.08
C GLN A 231 -17.29 31.06 4.70
N LEU A 232 -16.10 30.67 4.26
CA LEU A 232 -15.35 29.53 4.80
C LEU A 232 -14.46 30.01 5.97
N VAL A 233 -14.87 29.71 7.19
CA VAL A 233 -14.19 30.12 8.44
C VAL A 233 -13.38 28.96 9.03
N ALA A 234 -12.19 29.26 9.57
CA ALA A 234 -11.28 28.22 10.06
C ALA A 234 -11.85 27.39 11.22
N GLN A 235 -12.62 28.03 12.11
CA GLN A 235 -13.26 27.35 13.24
C GLN A 235 -14.30 26.31 12.81
N GLU A 236 -15.13 26.65 11.81
CA GLU A 236 -16.13 25.74 11.26
C GLU A 236 -15.47 24.54 10.56
N VAL A 237 -14.42 24.80 9.79
CA VAL A 237 -13.63 23.74 9.13
C VAL A 237 -13.00 22.80 10.16
N ARG A 238 -12.44 23.32 11.25
CA ARG A 238 -11.88 22.48 12.33
C ARG A 238 -12.95 21.60 12.96
N SER A 239 -14.11 22.18 13.30
CA SER A 239 -15.21 21.43 13.90
C SER A 239 -15.74 20.35 12.97
N LEU A 240 -15.88 20.64 11.67
CA LEU A 240 -16.34 19.66 10.69
C LEU A 240 -15.36 18.50 10.51
N LEU A 241 -14.08 18.83 10.39
CA LEU A 241 -13.04 17.85 10.08
C LEU A 241 -12.53 17.13 11.34
N GLY A 242 -13.08 17.44 12.52
CA GLY A 242 -12.63 16.88 13.80
C GLY A 242 -11.15 17.18 14.05
N LEU A 243 -10.69 18.41 13.76
CA LEU A 243 -9.29 18.77 13.92
C LEU A 243 -9.07 19.47 15.26
N ALA A 244 -8.04 19.03 15.98
CA ALA A 244 -7.60 19.68 17.20
C ALA A 244 -7.19 21.14 16.93
N GLY A 245 -7.65 22.05 17.78
CA GLY A 245 -7.17 23.43 17.80
C GLY A 245 -5.72 23.52 18.32
N GLN A 246 -5.07 24.67 18.09
CA GLN A 246 -3.72 24.92 18.62
C GLN A 246 -3.69 24.81 20.15
N ASP A 247 -4.74 25.27 20.83
CA ASP A 247 -4.86 25.21 22.30
C ASP A 247 -4.73 23.79 22.84
N VAL A 248 -5.31 22.80 22.13
CA VAL A 248 -5.23 21.38 22.50
C VAL A 248 -3.78 20.90 22.42
N PHE A 249 -3.06 21.22 21.35
CA PHE A 249 -1.65 20.83 21.22
C PHE A 249 -0.76 21.52 22.25
N LEU A 250 -1.01 22.79 22.56
CA LEU A 250 -0.29 23.50 23.61
C LEU A 250 -0.54 22.88 24.99
N ALA A 251 -1.77 22.49 25.29
CA ALA A 251 -2.12 21.77 26.52
C ALA A 251 -1.42 20.41 26.62
N VAL A 252 -1.33 19.66 25.51
CA VAL A 252 -0.54 18.40 25.46
C VAL A 252 0.93 18.67 25.73
N MET A 253 1.52 19.69 25.09
CA MET A 253 2.93 20.02 25.28
C MET A 253 3.22 20.46 26.72
N GLU A 254 2.31 21.21 27.34
CA GLU A 254 2.42 21.62 28.75
C GLU A 254 2.35 20.41 29.69
N ALA A 255 1.36 19.53 29.51
CA ALA A 255 1.23 18.30 30.30
C ALA A 255 2.47 17.40 30.16
N ILE A 256 3.00 17.27 28.94
CA ILE A 256 4.24 16.52 28.71
C ILE A 256 5.42 17.23 29.40
N HIS A 257 5.55 18.55 29.25
CA HIS A 257 6.65 19.32 29.84
C HIS A 257 6.72 19.15 31.37
N THR A 258 5.59 19.34 32.05
CA THR A 258 5.44 19.23 33.52
C THR A 258 5.45 17.78 34.00
N GLY A 259 5.14 16.82 33.14
CA GLY A 259 5.02 15.41 33.50
C GLY A 259 3.69 15.07 34.18
N ASP A 260 2.66 15.89 33.98
CA ASP A 260 1.33 15.71 34.58
C ASP A 260 0.46 14.76 33.74
N CYS A 261 0.37 13.51 34.20
CA CYS A 261 -0.48 12.49 33.57
C CYS A 261 -1.98 12.79 33.72
N ILE A 262 -2.41 13.52 34.76
CA ILE A 262 -3.84 13.84 34.95
C ILE A 262 -4.24 14.88 33.90
N ALA A 263 -3.45 15.94 33.75
CA ALA A 263 -3.66 16.94 32.70
C ALA A 263 -3.64 16.30 31.30
N ALA A 264 -2.72 15.37 31.04
CA ALA A 264 -2.71 14.62 29.78
C ALA A 264 -4.01 13.83 29.55
N GLY A 265 -4.53 13.18 30.60
CA GLY A 265 -5.81 12.46 30.58
C GLY A 265 -7.01 13.36 30.30
N GLU A 266 -7.04 14.57 30.87
CA GLU A 266 -8.08 15.57 30.60
C GLU A 266 -8.08 16.00 29.13
N VAL A 267 -6.90 16.23 28.54
CA VAL A 267 -6.79 16.58 27.12
C VAL A 267 -7.25 15.42 26.23
N ILE A 268 -6.92 14.17 26.56
CA ILE A 268 -7.42 13.00 25.82
C ILE A 268 -8.94 12.94 25.86
N ARG A 269 -9.54 13.15 27.04
CA ARG A 269 -10.99 13.19 27.16
C ARG A 269 -11.59 14.28 26.28
N GLN A 270 -11.00 15.47 26.26
CA GLN A 270 -11.42 16.55 25.36
C GLN A 270 -11.32 16.13 23.87
N VAL A 271 -10.23 15.47 23.48
CA VAL A 271 -10.01 14.97 22.11
C VAL A 271 -11.07 13.93 21.72
N LEU A 272 -11.43 13.03 22.63
CA LEU A 272 -12.42 11.98 22.40
C LEU A 272 -13.86 12.51 22.40
N ASP A 273 -14.22 13.36 23.37
CA ASP A 273 -15.56 13.92 23.51
C ASP A 273 -15.92 14.84 22.33
N GLN A 274 -14.92 15.51 21.74
CA GLN A 274 -15.08 16.34 20.54
C GLN A 274 -15.07 15.53 19.23
N GLY A 275 -14.83 14.21 19.29
CA GLY A 275 -14.81 13.33 18.11
C GLY A 275 -13.66 13.64 17.14
N LEU A 276 -12.50 14.04 17.65
CA LEU A 276 -11.37 14.45 16.80
C LEU A 276 -10.75 13.25 16.03
N ASP A 277 -10.22 13.53 14.84
CA ASP A 277 -9.48 12.56 14.02
C ASP A 277 -8.13 12.23 14.68
N LEU A 278 -8.08 11.09 15.39
CA LEU A 278 -6.89 10.62 16.08
C LEU A 278 -5.68 10.46 15.16
N GLY A 279 -5.90 10.02 13.91
CA GLY A 279 -4.83 9.79 12.95
C GLY A 279 -4.19 11.09 12.48
N PHE A 280 -5.00 12.12 12.29
CA PHE A 280 -4.52 13.46 12.01
C PHE A 280 -3.87 14.09 13.25
N PHE A 281 -4.48 13.98 14.42
CA PHE A 281 -3.91 14.47 15.69
C PHE A 281 -2.50 13.92 15.94
N LEU A 282 -2.30 12.61 15.80
CA LEU A 282 -0.98 11.97 15.96
C LEU A 282 0.05 12.43 14.91
N ARG A 283 -0.41 12.71 13.68
CA ARG A 283 0.45 13.22 12.61
C ARG A 283 0.90 14.64 12.91
N GLU A 284 -0.01 15.51 13.35
CA GLU A 284 0.32 16.87 13.76
C GLU A 284 1.23 16.88 14.99
N LEU A 285 0.98 16.01 15.98
CA LEU A 285 1.86 15.85 17.15
C LEU A 285 3.28 15.42 16.72
N SER A 286 3.38 14.46 15.79
CA SER A 286 4.67 14.05 15.22
C SER A 286 5.36 15.17 14.44
N SER A 287 4.59 15.97 13.71
CA SER A 287 5.07 17.13 12.96
C SER A 287 5.59 18.21 13.91
N ALA A 288 4.88 18.47 15.02
CA ALA A 288 5.29 19.41 16.06
C ALA A 288 6.65 19.00 16.66
N TRP A 289 6.84 17.72 17.00
CA TRP A 289 8.13 17.21 17.47
C TRP A 289 9.25 17.40 16.45
N ARG A 290 9.01 17.06 15.18
CA ARG A 290 9.97 17.28 14.08
C ARG A 290 10.34 18.77 13.96
N ASN A 291 9.34 19.64 13.96
CA ASN A 291 9.55 21.08 13.78
C ASN A 291 10.35 21.65 14.95
N MET A 292 10.00 21.30 16.19
CA MET A 292 10.77 21.67 17.39
C MET A 292 12.22 21.17 17.32
N PHE A 293 12.45 19.94 16.85
CA PHE A 293 13.80 19.39 16.70
C PHE A 293 14.64 20.21 15.71
N LEU A 294 14.08 20.51 14.53
CA LEU A 294 14.76 21.32 13.51
C LEU A 294 14.99 22.76 13.98
N LEU A 295 14.01 23.38 14.62
CA LEU A 295 14.12 24.73 15.19
C LEU A 295 15.17 24.78 16.29
N LYS A 296 15.24 23.79 17.17
CA LYS A 296 16.27 23.74 18.23
C LYS A 296 17.69 23.60 17.67
N GLN A 297 17.85 22.86 16.58
CA GLN A 297 19.16 22.61 15.98
C GLN A 297 19.61 23.72 15.03
N GLY A 298 18.69 24.29 14.25
CA GLY A 298 18.98 25.26 13.20
C GLY A 298 18.55 26.71 13.51
N GLY A 299 17.80 26.94 14.58
CA GLY A 299 17.21 28.24 14.89
C GLY A 299 16.36 28.76 13.73
N GLU A 300 16.45 30.06 13.47
CA GLU A 300 15.74 30.72 12.36
C GLU A 300 16.14 30.19 10.97
N ARG A 301 17.35 29.60 10.83
CA ARG A 301 17.78 29.01 9.55
C ARG A 301 16.93 27.81 9.14
N ALA A 302 16.21 27.20 10.08
CA ALA A 302 15.32 26.09 9.81
C ALA A 302 13.91 26.54 9.34
N LEU A 303 13.55 27.83 9.45
CA LEU A 303 12.23 28.34 9.05
C LEU A 303 11.83 27.96 7.61
N PRO A 304 12.71 28.03 6.59
CA PRO A 304 12.36 27.63 5.22
C PRO A 304 12.06 26.12 5.05
N LEU A 305 12.45 25.28 6.01
CA LEU A 305 12.24 23.83 6.00
C LEU A 305 10.94 23.41 6.72
N ILE A 306 10.21 24.39 7.25
CA ILE A 306 9.00 24.21 8.04
C ILE A 306 7.85 24.79 7.23
N ASP A 307 6.94 23.93 6.79
CA ASP A 307 5.74 24.30 6.04
C ASP A 307 4.65 24.90 6.97
N LEU A 308 5.02 25.90 7.79
CA LEU A 308 4.13 26.60 8.73
C LEU A 308 4.22 28.12 8.56
N PRO A 309 3.16 28.87 8.93
CA PRO A 309 3.24 30.31 9.10
C PRO A 309 4.33 30.71 10.10
N GLU A 310 4.99 31.84 9.86
CA GLU A 310 6.10 32.30 10.70
C GLU A 310 5.69 32.51 12.17
N SER A 311 4.45 32.95 12.43
CA SER A 311 3.91 33.11 13.78
C SER A 311 3.85 31.78 14.54
N GLU A 312 3.38 30.71 13.90
CA GLU A 312 3.34 29.36 14.49
C GLU A 312 4.76 28.80 14.67
N ALA A 313 5.64 29.01 13.69
CA ALA A 313 7.02 28.55 13.78
C ALA A 313 7.77 29.18 14.96
N ARG A 314 7.54 30.47 15.24
CA ARG A 314 8.10 31.16 16.41
C ARG A 314 7.56 30.62 17.74
N GLN A 315 6.27 30.26 17.81
CA GLN A 315 5.72 29.60 19.00
C GLN A 315 6.38 28.24 19.25
N TRP A 316 6.60 27.45 18.20
CA TRP A 316 7.30 26.17 18.33
C TRP A 316 8.77 26.33 18.71
N LEU A 317 9.40 27.46 18.35
CA LEU A 317 10.76 27.78 18.77
C LEU A 317 10.84 28.02 20.29
N ASP A 318 9.92 28.81 20.85
CA ASP A 318 9.81 29.03 22.32
C ASP A 318 9.61 27.69 23.06
N TRP A 319 8.72 26.85 22.55
CA TRP A 319 8.51 25.51 23.09
C TRP A 319 9.74 24.61 22.99
N ALA A 320 10.48 24.70 21.89
CA ALA A 320 11.69 23.91 21.71
C ALA A 320 12.78 24.26 22.73
N GLU A 321 12.81 25.49 23.28
CA GLU A 321 13.74 25.87 24.34
C GLU A 321 13.45 25.13 25.66
N ARG A 322 12.17 24.84 25.95
CA ARG A 322 11.71 24.18 27.19
C ARG A 322 12.05 22.70 27.28
N PHE A 323 12.43 22.05 26.18
CA PHE A 323 12.72 20.61 26.14
C PHE A 323 14.17 20.33 25.75
N ASP A 324 14.87 19.43 26.44
CA ASP A 324 16.18 18.96 26.01
C ASP A 324 16.14 18.31 24.62
N LEU A 325 17.20 18.47 23.81
CA LEU A 325 17.23 17.93 22.44
C LEU A 325 17.02 16.40 22.41
N GLY A 326 17.63 15.67 23.34
CA GLY A 326 17.43 14.23 23.47
C GLY A 326 16.00 13.85 23.83
N ARG A 327 15.32 14.68 24.64
CA ARG A 327 13.92 14.49 25.01
C ARG A 327 12.98 14.71 23.82
N ILE A 328 13.23 15.75 23.01
CA ILE A 328 12.48 16.01 21.77
C ILE A 328 12.63 14.83 20.82
N HIS A 329 13.86 14.37 20.58
CA HIS A 329 14.12 13.26 19.67
C HIS A 329 13.47 11.95 20.13
N ALA A 330 13.60 11.61 21.41
CA ALA A 330 12.96 10.41 21.97
C ALA A 330 11.42 10.51 21.93
N SER A 331 10.85 11.69 22.19
CA SER A 331 9.40 11.93 22.09
C SER A 331 8.91 11.79 20.65
N TRP A 332 9.69 12.26 19.69
CA TRP A 332 9.40 12.11 18.27
C TRP A 332 9.36 10.64 17.85
N GLN A 333 10.38 9.86 18.22
CA GLN A 333 10.45 8.42 17.94
C GLN A 333 9.29 7.66 18.58
N LEU A 334 9.01 7.92 19.86
CA LEU A 334 7.93 7.28 20.59
C LEU A 334 6.56 7.60 19.97
N THR A 335 6.35 8.84 19.52
CA THR A 335 5.10 9.24 18.84
C THR A 335 4.95 8.53 17.49
N LEU A 336 6.01 8.42 16.68
CA LEU A 336 5.98 7.73 15.39
C LEU A 336 5.71 6.22 15.54
N GLU A 337 6.29 5.58 16.54
CA GLU A 337 6.01 4.17 16.85
C GLU A 337 4.61 3.99 17.42
N GLY A 338 4.22 4.88 18.34
CA GLY A 338 2.90 4.93 18.96
C GLY A 338 1.79 5.10 17.92
N GLN A 339 1.99 5.93 16.90
CA GLN A 339 1.00 6.19 15.86
C GLN A 339 0.51 4.91 15.18
N ARG A 340 1.42 3.99 14.84
CA ARG A 340 1.05 2.69 14.24
C ARG A 340 0.29 1.80 15.21
N ARG A 341 0.60 1.86 16.50
CA ARG A 341 -0.06 1.06 17.55
C ARG A 341 -1.47 1.58 17.82
N VAL A 342 -1.63 2.90 17.99
CA VAL A 342 -2.93 3.54 18.24
C VAL A 342 -3.91 3.24 17.11
N LEU A 343 -3.51 3.45 15.86
CA LEU A 343 -4.38 3.26 14.69
C LEU A 343 -4.74 1.80 14.39
N ARG A 344 -4.03 0.83 14.96
CA ARG A 344 -4.30 -0.62 14.80
C ARG A 344 -4.86 -1.28 16.06
N SER A 345 -5.00 -0.53 17.15
CA SER A 345 -5.51 -1.03 18.43
C SER A 345 -7.01 -1.28 18.32
N LEU A 346 -7.49 -2.29 19.05
CA LEU A 346 -8.93 -2.49 19.28
C LEU A 346 -9.53 -1.37 20.14
N GLU A 347 -8.69 -0.76 20.98
CA GLU A 347 -9.02 0.37 21.86
C GLU A 347 -8.06 1.54 21.56
N PRO A 348 -8.34 2.38 20.55
CA PRO A 348 -7.47 3.49 20.17
C PRO A 348 -7.32 4.56 21.27
N ALA A 349 -8.38 4.79 22.05
CA ALA A 349 -8.38 5.75 23.15
C ALA A 349 -7.35 5.39 24.23
N LEU A 350 -7.39 4.15 24.73
CA LEU A 350 -6.45 3.65 25.74
C LEU A 350 -5.01 3.60 25.20
N ALA A 351 -4.84 3.26 23.92
CA ALA A 351 -3.52 3.25 23.30
C ALA A 351 -2.92 4.67 23.19
N LEU A 352 -3.75 5.67 22.89
CA LEU A 352 -3.34 7.07 22.86
C LEU A 352 -3.00 7.56 24.28
N GLU A 353 -3.80 7.18 25.26
CA GLU A 353 -3.56 7.50 26.67
C GLU A 353 -2.22 6.96 27.17
N LEU A 354 -1.96 5.69 26.91
CA LEU A 354 -0.67 5.08 27.22
C LEU A 354 0.50 5.82 26.53
N LEU A 355 0.32 6.24 25.28
CA LEU A 355 1.35 7.01 24.56
C LEU A 355 1.65 8.33 25.25
N LEU A 356 0.63 9.13 25.60
CA LEU A 356 0.83 10.41 26.27
C LEU A 356 1.43 10.23 27.67
N PHE A 357 1.01 9.21 28.43
CA PHE A 357 1.60 8.93 29.75
C PHE A 357 3.07 8.52 29.65
N ASN A 358 3.43 7.74 28.63
CA ASN A 358 4.83 7.40 28.37
C ASN A 358 5.65 8.65 28.01
N LEU A 359 5.09 9.60 27.25
CA LEU A 359 5.73 10.88 26.93
C LEU A 359 5.92 11.76 28.17
N CYS A 360 4.93 11.82 29.07
CA CYS A 360 5.03 12.53 30.35
C CYS A 360 6.10 11.92 31.26
N SER A 361 6.17 10.59 31.32
CA SER A 361 7.10 9.85 32.19
C SER A 361 8.50 9.69 31.59
N LEU A 362 8.72 10.13 30.35
CA LEU A 362 9.95 9.93 29.60
C LEU A 362 11.23 10.38 30.33
N PRO A 363 11.28 11.52 31.04
CA PRO A 363 12.48 11.92 31.78
C PRO A 363 12.91 10.89 32.85
N GLN A 364 11.95 10.23 33.48
CA GLN A 364 12.21 9.21 34.50
C GLN A 364 12.67 7.90 33.85
N LEU A 365 12.05 7.51 32.73
CA LEU A 365 12.44 6.34 31.95
C LEU A 365 13.87 6.48 31.37
N LEU A 366 14.23 7.67 30.89
CA LEU A 366 15.59 7.95 30.40
C LEU A 366 16.61 7.85 31.53
N ARG A 367 16.31 8.35 32.74
CA ARG A 367 17.18 8.21 33.92
C ARG A 367 17.37 6.76 34.36
N LEU A 368 16.30 5.96 34.34
CA LEU A 368 16.36 4.53 34.67
C LEU A 368 17.23 3.77 33.67
N SER A 369 17.07 4.03 32.37
CA SER A 369 17.90 3.40 31.34
C SER A 369 19.39 3.77 31.48
N ALA A 370 19.70 5.03 31.80
CA ALA A 370 21.05 5.47 32.08
C ALA A 370 21.63 4.81 33.34
N ALA A 371 20.84 4.68 34.41
CA ALA A 371 21.25 4.00 35.65
C ALA A 371 21.48 2.49 35.45
N CYS A 372 20.65 1.81 34.65
CA CYS A 372 20.85 0.41 34.30
C CYS A 372 22.08 0.21 33.39
N ALA A 373 22.35 1.15 32.47
CA ALA A 373 23.54 1.11 31.61
C ALA A 373 24.84 1.37 32.39
N SER A 374 24.78 2.17 33.45
CA SER A 374 25.94 2.46 34.32
C SER A 374 26.06 1.53 35.54
N GLY A 375 25.03 0.74 35.86
CA GLY A 375 25.02 -0.28 36.92
C GLY A 375 25.75 -1.59 36.58
N GLY A 376 26.34 -1.69 35.39
CA GLY A 376 27.08 -2.86 34.92
C GLY A 376 28.58 -2.85 35.22
N THR A 377 29.06 -2.25 36.32
CA THR A 377 30.48 -2.41 36.76
C THR A 377 30.74 -1.93 38.20
N GLN A 378 29.97 -2.40 39.19
CA GLN A 378 30.46 -2.45 40.58
C GLN A 378 29.57 -3.36 41.43
N ALA A 379 29.70 -4.68 41.24
CA ALA A 379 29.38 -5.63 42.30
C ALA A 379 30.50 -5.55 43.34
N GLY A 380 30.30 -4.72 44.37
CA GLY A 380 31.15 -4.71 45.55
C GLY A 380 31.01 -6.03 46.31
N SER A 381 32.12 -6.76 46.46
CA SER A 381 32.22 -7.86 47.42
C SER A 381 31.97 -7.33 48.85
N PRO A 382 31.29 -8.09 49.73
CA PRO A 382 31.13 -7.68 51.12
C PRO A 382 32.45 -7.94 51.86
N ALA A 383 33.15 -6.87 52.28
CA ALA A 383 34.30 -6.96 53.17
C ALA A 383 33.83 -7.00 54.63
N ALA A 384 34.20 -8.06 55.35
CA ALA A 384 33.99 -8.26 56.78
C ALA A 384 34.86 -7.32 57.64
N PRO A 385 34.51 -7.10 58.93
CA PRO A 385 35.07 -6.00 59.72
C PRO A 385 36.40 -6.38 60.41
N GLY A 386 37.38 -5.47 60.34
CA GLY A 386 38.68 -5.56 61.02
C GLY A 386 39.13 -4.19 61.56
N ARG A 387 39.55 -4.17 62.82
CA ARG A 387 39.77 -3.04 63.74
C ARG A 387 40.99 -2.13 63.43
N PRO A 388 41.13 -0.99 64.15
CA PRO A 388 41.91 0.19 63.72
C PRO A 388 43.32 0.27 64.31
N GLY A 389 44.18 1.08 63.67
CA GLY A 389 45.40 1.60 64.30
C GLY A 389 46.32 2.38 63.35
N GLY A 390 46.82 3.53 63.81
CA GLY A 390 48.13 4.06 63.41
C GLY A 390 48.14 5.45 62.75
N GLN A 391 48.70 6.43 63.46
CA GLN A 391 48.83 7.86 63.15
C GLN A 391 50.09 8.23 62.33
N GLY A 392 50.09 9.45 61.78
CA GLY A 392 51.27 10.29 61.45
C GLY A 392 51.25 10.78 59.99
N GLY A 393 50.97 12.06 59.66
CA GLY A 393 51.76 13.28 59.94
C GLY A 393 52.95 13.34 58.95
N GLN A 394 53.23 14.36 58.13
CA GLN A 394 53.09 15.81 58.24
C GLN A 394 53.22 16.50 56.86
N SER A 395 52.73 17.73 56.78
CA SER A 395 53.02 18.76 55.77
C SER A 395 54.46 19.29 55.85
N ARG A 396 55.06 19.74 54.73
CA ARG A 396 55.77 21.04 54.59
C ARG A 396 56.27 21.33 53.16
N SER A 397 56.44 22.62 52.94
CA SER A 397 56.63 23.47 51.75
C SER A 397 58.05 23.56 51.11
N ALA A 398 58.08 23.77 49.77
CA ALA A 398 58.94 24.63 48.88
C ALA A 398 60.50 24.52 48.94
N PRO A 399 61.34 25.05 47.97
CA PRO A 399 61.09 25.87 46.76
C PRO A 399 61.93 25.55 45.46
N ALA A 400 61.59 26.24 44.35
CA ALA A 400 62.39 26.74 43.19
C ALA A 400 63.39 25.87 42.37
N GLN A 401 63.23 25.82 41.03
CA GLN A 401 64.21 26.30 40.02
C GLN A 401 63.72 26.20 38.54
N SER A 402 63.87 27.34 37.84
CA SER A 402 64.08 27.67 36.41
C SER A 402 63.87 26.70 35.22
N ARG A 403 63.18 27.27 34.21
CA ARG A 403 63.41 27.27 32.74
C ARG A 403 63.41 25.93 31.97
N GLN A 404 62.40 25.74 31.10
CA GLN A 404 62.51 25.89 29.64
C GLN A 404 61.14 25.62 28.99
N GLY A 405 60.64 26.59 28.23
CA GLY A 405 59.44 26.46 27.39
C GLY A 405 59.82 26.03 25.98
N PHE A 406 59.07 25.09 25.42
CA PHE A 406 59.19 24.62 24.05
C PHE A 406 57.98 25.11 23.24
N THR A 407 58.24 25.92 22.21
CA THR A 407 57.28 26.31 21.17
C THR A 407 57.61 25.58 19.86
N PRO A 408 56.61 25.23 19.02
CA PRO A 408 56.80 24.46 17.79
C PRO A 408 57.22 25.36 16.60
N PRO A 409 57.91 24.82 15.58
CA PRO A 409 58.36 25.59 14.43
C PRO A 409 57.40 25.54 13.23
N ALA A 410 57.52 26.55 12.36
CA ALA A 410 56.86 26.69 11.07
C ALA A 410 57.87 27.10 9.97
N ARG A 411 57.41 26.96 8.70
CA ARG A 411 57.92 27.47 7.39
C ARG A 411 58.81 26.48 6.61
N SER A 412 58.76 26.38 5.28
CA SER A 412 58.53 27.31 4.14
C SER A 412 58.14 26.49 2.88
N GLY A 413 57.65 26.96 1.71
CA GLY A 413 57.50 28.27 1.07
C GLY A 413 56.79 28.14 -0.31
N VAL A 414 56.47 29.29 -0.93
CA VAL A 414 55.78 29.57 -2.23
C VAL A 414 56.90 30.12 -3.18
N PRO A 415 56.87 30.10 -4.56
CA PRO A 415 55.80 30.70 -5.39
C PRO A 415 55.57 30.27 -6.88
N GLY A 416 54.41 30.66 -7.43
CA GLY A 416 54.36 31.32 -8.75
C GLY A 416 53.40 30.82 -9.85
N ALA A 417 52.45 31.70 -10.20
CA ALA A 417 51.94 32.03 -11.55
C ALA A 417 50.76 31.24 -12.22
N SER A 418 49.62 31.96 -12.32
CA SER A 418 48.79 32.28 -13.50
C SER A 418 48.39 31.23 -14.55
N GLY A 419 47.09 31.23 -14.90
CA GLY A 419 46.64 30.96 -16.28
C GLY A 419 45.29 30.29 -16.44
N ALA A 420 44.32 31.02 -17.00
CA ALA A 420 42.99 30.55 -17.38
C ALA A 420 43.00 29.51 -18.53
N ARG A 421 42.00 28.59 -18.54
CA ARG A 421 41.17 28.21 -19.72
C ARG A 421 40.30 26.96 -19.46
N GLN A 422 39.01 27.05 -19.76
CA GLN A 422 38.22 25.94 -20.34
C GLN A 422 38.55 25.88 -21.86
N PRO A 423 38.45 24.71 -22.57
CA PRO A 423 37.19 24.00 -22.85
C PRO A 423 37.27 22.45 -22.87
N GLY A 424 36.13 21.74 -22.94
CA GLY A 424 36.04 20.29 -23.27
C GLY A 424 36.20 20.05 -24.79
N PRO A 425 35.68 18.97 -25.42
CA PRO A 425 35.18 17.65 -24.95
C PRO A 425 35.82 16.47 -25.76
N ALA A 426 35.14 15.29 -25.81
CA ALA A 426 35.31 14.15 -26.75
C ALA A 426 36.11 12.91 -26.23
N VAL A 427 35.87 11.63 -26.56
CA VAL A 427 34.78 10.77 -27.12
C VAL A 427 35.45 9.38 -27.36
N GLN A 428 34.67 8.28 -27.35
CA GLN A 428 34.95 6.92 -27.89
C GLN A 428 36.05 6.08 -27.18
N SER A 429 36.12 4.74 -27.20
CA SER A 429 35.24 3.59 -27.52
C SER A 429 36.16 2.35 -27.40
N ALA A 430 35.64 1.21 -26.93
CA ALA A 430 36.09 -0.15 -27.30
C ALA A 430 35.09 -1.15 -26.66
N THR A 431 34.16 -1.80 -27.36
CA THR A 431 34.28 -3.00 -28.22
C THR A 431 35.19 -4.10 -27.69
N HIS A 432 34.58 -5.21 -27.27
CA HIS A 432 35.10 -6.57 -27.47
C HIS A 432 33.93 -7.56 -27.68
N ALA A 433 33.76 -7.96 -28.94
CA ALA A 433 33.51 -9.36 -29.32
C ALA A 433 34.88 -10.07 -29.33
N ALA A 434 35.07 -11.40 -29.34
CA ALA A 434 34.25 -12.54 -29.71
C ALA A 434 34.82 -13.81 -29.03
N ASP A 435 34.10 -14.92 -29.18
CA ASP A 435 34.51 -16.34 -29.28
C ASP A 435 33.46 -17.19 -28.54
N GLY A 436 32.72 -18.12 -29.14
CA GLY A 436 32.94 -18.89 -30.36
C GLY A 436 32.97 -20.37 -30.00
N PHE A 437 31.84 -21.07 -30.08
CA PHE A 437 31.83 -22.53 -30.19
C PHE A 437 30.66 -23.01 -31.06
N SER A 438 31.05 -23.56 -32.19
CA SER A 438 30.28 -24.38 -33.12
C SER A 438 30.08 -25.79 -32.56
N ASN A 439 28.91 -26.40 -32.80
CA ASN A 439 28.87 -27.78 -33.29
C ASN A 439 27.54 -28.09 -33.99
N ALA A 440 27.65 -28.80 -35.11
CA ALA A 440 26.59 -29.31 -35.95
C ALA A 440 26.57 -30.85 -35.88
N SER A 441 25.38 -31.45 -35.96
CA SER A 441 25.04 -32.88 -36.25
C SER A 441 23.56 -33.05 -35.81
N ALA A 442 22.51 -33.42 -36.57
CA ALA A 442 22.22 -34.32 -37.69
C ALA A 442 21.31 -35.50 -37.21
N GLY A 443 20.11 -35.63 -37.83
CA GLY A 443 19.15 -36.78 -37.73
C GLY A 443 18.32 -36.84 -36.44
N SER A 444 17.03 -37.18 -36.39
CA SER A 444 16.16 -37.99 -37.27
C SER A 444 14.68 -37.84 -36.86
N GLU A 445 13.79 -37.79 -37.87
CA GLU A 445 12.44 -38.39 -38.02
C GLU A 445 11.34 -38.35 -36.93
N GLU A 446 10.15 -37.94 -37.43
CA GLU A 446 8.72 -37.99 -37.01
C GLU A 446 8.19 -39.27 -36.30
N PRO A 447 6.92 -39.35 -35.77
CA PRO A 447 5.68 -38.75 -36.33
C PRO A 447 4.58 -38.22 -35.39
N GLU A 448 3.58 -37.61 -36.06
CA GLU A 448 2.34 -36.94 -35.65
C GLU A 448 1.23 -37.83 -35.05
N SER A 449 0.23 -37.20 -34.39
CA SER A 449 -1.21 -37.48 -34.60
C SER A 449 -2.15 -36.40 -34.00
N ASN A 450 -2.66 -35.52 -34.89
CA ASN A 450 -4.05 -35.06 -35.12
C ASN A 450 -5.20 -35.58 -34.19
N GLU A 451 -6.33 -34.91 -33.87
CA GLU A 451 -7.05 -33.65 -34.23
C GLU A 451 -8.41 -33.63 -33.37
N PRO A 452 -9.51 -32.87 -33.61
CA PRO A 452 -9.86 -31.57 -32.99
C PRO A 452 -11.33 -31.49 -32.38
N PRO A 453 -12.14 -30.38 -32.43
CA PRO A 453 -12.80 -29.79 -31.25
C PRO A 453 -14.36 -29.75 -31.35
N PRO A 454 -15.09 -29.03 -30.46
CA PRO A 454 -16.14 -28.14 -30.99
C PRO A 454 -16.43 -26.84 -30.20
N ALA A 455 -17.28 -26.02 -30.81
CA ALA A 455 -17.62 -24.62 -30.53
C ALA A 455 -18.94 -24.39 -29.73
N GLU A 456 -19.17 -23.10 -29.46
CA GLU A 456 -20.15 -22.31 -28.65
C GLU A 456 -21.66 -22.66 -28.61
N PRO A 457 -22.39 -22.07 -27.64
CA PRO A 457 -23.81 -21.70 -27.80
C PRO A 457 -24.14 -20.22 -27.45
N PRO A 458 -25.29 -19.69 -27.92
CA PRO A 458 -25.87 -18.42 -27.42
C PRO A 458 -27.29 -18.69 -26.79
N PRO A 459 -28.15 -17.68 -26.46
CA PRO A 459 -28.45 -17.37 -25.06
C PRO A 459 -29.96 -17.22 -24.69
N GLY A 460 -30.25 -17.09 -23.39
CA GLY A 460 -31.16 -16.05 -22.89
C GLY A 460 -32.57 -16.40 -22.35
N HIS A 461 -32.82 -15.92 -21.11
CA HIS A 461 -34.09 -15.40 -20.53
C HIS A 461 -35.24 -16.39 -20.23
N ALA A 462 -36.09 -16.25 -19.19
CA ALA A 462 -36.20 -15.40 -18.00
C ALA A 462 -37.42 -15.85 -17.15
N LEU A 463 -37.45 -15.46 -15.86
CA LEU A 463 -38.61 -15.08 -15.00
C LEU A 463 -39.52 -16.10 -14.26
N ALA A 464 -39.78 -15.70 -13.00
CA ALA A 464 -40.95 -15.89 -12.09
C ALA A 464 -41.16 -17.29 -11.45
N VAL A 465 -41.09 -17.53 -10.13
CA VAL A 465 -41.67 -16.94 -8.88
C VAL A 465 -43.06 -17.48 -8.52
N ALA A 466 -43.14 -18.03 -7.28
CA ALA A 466 -44.33 -18.36 -6.45
C ALA A 466 -45.09 -19.66 -6.84
N SER A 467 -45.58 -20.52 -5.93
CA SER A 467 -45.81 -20.44 -4.48
C SER A 467 -46.30 -21.81 -3.94
N LEU A 468 -45.95 -22.06 -2.67
CA LEU A 468 -46.71 -22.69 -1.57
C LEU A 468 -47.29 -24.12 -1.64
N ASP A 469 -47.07 -24.76 -0.49
CA ASP A 469 -47.85 -25.74 0.26
C ASP A 469 -47.67 -27.26 0.09
N SER A 470 -47.25 -27.79 1.23
CA SER A 470 -47.32 -29.13 1.80
C SER A 470 -48.65 -29.85 1.62
N THR A 471 -48.62 -31.15 1.34
CA THR A 471 -48.75 -32.22 2.36
C THR A 471 -48.62 -33.60 1.72
N GLU A 472 -47.76 -34.41 2.35
CA GLU A 472 -47.81 -35.85 2.60
C GLU A 472 -48.51 -36.78 1.59
N THR A 473 -47.73 -37.69 1.01
CA THR A 473 -48.20 -39.06 0.79
C THR A 473 -47.04 -40.03 1.01
N GLU A 474 -47.36 -41.06 1.79
CA GLU A 474 -46.48 -42.11 2.28
C GLU A 474 -45.88 -42.96 1.14
N THR A 475 -44.66 -43.42 1.41
CA THR A 475 -43.86 -44.39 0.67
C THR A 475 -44.41 -45.81 0.76
N GLU A 476 -44.38 -46.56 -0.34
CA GLU A 476 -43.93 -47.96 -0.40
C GLU A 476 -43.47 -48.33 -1.84
N PRO A 477 -42.63 -49.37 -2.04
CA PRO A 477 -41.33 -49.17 -2.70
C PRO A 477 -41.06 -50.06 -3.92
N ALA A 478 -39.91 -49.75 -4.55
CA ALA A 478 -39.06 -50.64 -5.35
C ALA A 478 -39.57 -51.15 -6.71
N ALA A 479 -39.14 -50.47 -7.78
CA ALA A 479 -38.35 -51.09 -8.85
C ALA A 479 -37.98 -50.04 -9.92
N SER A 480 -36.82 -50.27 -10.55
CA SER A 480 -36.29 -49.58 -11.73
C SER A 480 -35.82 -48.12 -11.57
N LEU A 481 -34.58 -47.96 -11.11
CA LEU A 481 -33.62 -46.94 -11.60
C LEU A 481 -32.19 -47.41 -11.31
N ALA A 482 -31.91 -48.70 -11.58
CA ALA A 482 -30.58 -49.31 -11.46
C ALA A 482 -29.72 -49.07 -12.72
N GLY A 483 -29.75 -47.87 -13.29
CA GLY A 483 -29.04 -47.58 -14.54
C GLY A 483 -28.83 -46.09 -14.74
N SER A 484 -27.86 -45.50 -14.04
CA SER A 484 -27.16 -44.24 -14.39
C SER A 484 -26.33 -43.65 -13.24
N LEU A 485 -26.18 -44.33 -12.11
CA LEU A 485 -25.20 -43.90 -11.09
C LEU A 485 -23.81 -44.16 -11.67
N GLY A 486 -23.03 -43.10 -11.86
CA GLY A 486 -21.68 -43.14 -12.43
C GLY A 486 -20.69 -43.92 -11.55
N PRO A 487 -19.36 -43.76 -11.74
CA PRO A 487 -18.39 -44.43 -10.88
C PRO A 487 -18.67 -44.14 -9.41
N ARG A 488 -18.56 -45.16 -8.54
CA ARG A 488 -18.67 -45.05 -7.08
C ARG A 488 -17.44 -44.39 -6.47
N THR A 489 -17.06 -43.25 -7.02
CA THR A 489 -15.97 -42.39 -6.56
C THR A 489 -16.55 -41.13 -5.95
N TRP A 490 -15.75 -40.43 -5.15
CA TRP A 490 -16.13 -39.15 -4.56
C TRP A 490 -16.53 -38.11 -5.62
N GLU A 491 -15.81 -38.07 -6.74
CA GLU A 491 -16.12 -37.17 -7.86
C GLU A 491 -17.44 -37.50 -8.55
N GLY A 492 -17.75 -38.80 -8.72
CA GLY A 492 -19.03 -39.26 -9.26
C GLY A 492 -20.21 -38.91 -8.35
N PHE A 493 -20.02 -39.04 -7.04
CA PHE A 493 -21.00 -38.62 -6.04
C PHE A 493 -21.27 -37.11 -6.09
N LEU A 494 -20.23 -36.27 -6.16
CA LEU A 494 -20.40 -34.82 -6.24
C LEU A 494 -21.15 -34.40 -7.52
N ALA A 495 -20.86 -35.03 -8.66
CA ALA A 495 -21.56 -34.77 -9.91
C ALA A 495 -23.05 -35.18 -9.84
N TRP A 496 -23.36 -36.30 -9.19
CA TRP A 496 -24.73 -36.74 -8.97
C TRP A 496 -25.50 -35.80 -8.02
N VAL A 497 -24.86 -35.35 -6.93
CA VAL A 497 -25.47 -34.39 -6.02
C VAL A 497 -25.69 -33.04 -6.69
N ASP A 498 -24.78 -32.57 -7.56
CA ASP A 498 -24.98 -31.33 -8.33
C ASP A 498 -26.19 -31.41 -9.27
N GLY A 499 -26.47 -32.59 -9.86
CA GLY A 499 -27.69 -32.84 -10.62
C GLY A 499 -28.93 -32.76 -9.74
N ARG A 500 -28.87 -33.36 -8.55
CA ARG A 500 -30.02 -33.45 -7.64
C ARG A 500 -30.32 -32.19 -6.84
N ALA A 501 -29.30 -31.40 -6.54
CA ALA A 501 -29.44 -30.10 -5.89
C ALA A 501 -30.19 -29.11 -6.80
N LYS A 502 -30.06 -29.24 -8.13
CA LYS A 502 -30.86 -28.47 -9.11
C LYS A 502 -32.34 -28.86 -9.08
N GLU A 503 -32.66 -30.11 -8.78
CA GLU A 503 -34.04 -30.62 -8.73
C GLU A 503 -34.72 -30.37 -7.37
N THR A 504 -33.98 -30.48 -6.26
CA THR A 504 -34.54 -30.43 -4.89
C THR A 504 -34.26 -29.12 -4.15
N GLY A 505 -33.37 -28.27 -4.66
CA GLY A 505 -32.98 -27.00 -4.03
C GLY A 505 -32.14 -27.15 -2.74
N GLN A 506 -31.79 -28.38 -2.34
CA GLN A 506 -30.98 -28.65 -1.15
C GLN A 506 -29.51 -28.81 -1.54
N ALA A 507 -28.68 -27.83 -1.15
CA ALA A 507 -27.24 -27.83 -1.44
C ALA A 507 -26.41 -28.33 -0.24
N ILE A 508 -25.32 -29.06 -0.52
CA ILE A 508 -24.33 -29.52 0.46
C ILE A 508 -23.02 -28.72 0.34
N ASN A 509 -23.13 -27.39 0.40
CA ASN A 509 -22.03 -26.48 0.11
C ASN A 509 -20.81 -26.69 1.01
N GLY A 510 -21.03 -27.08 2.28
CA GLY A 510 -19.95 -27.35 3.23
C GLY A 510 -19.10 -28.59 2.88
N ALA A 511 -19.74 -29.67 2.41
CA ALA A 511 -19.06 -30.92 2.09
C ALA A 511 -18.30 -30.86 0.76
N ARG A 512 -18.73 -30.01 -0.19
CA ARG A 512 -18.06 -29.80 -1.49
C ARG A 512 -16.63 -29.28 -1.36
N MET A 513 -16.35 -28.56 -0.28
CA MET A 513 -15.04 -27.93 -0.03
C MET A 513 -14.02 -28.90 0.59
N VAL A 514 -14.40 -30.17 0.78
CA VAL A 514 -13.59 -31.19 1.45
C VAL A 514 -13.28 -32.32 0.46
N PRO A 515 -12.00 -32.67 0.25
CA PRO A 515 -11.66 -33.85 -0.52
C PRO A 515 -12.08 -35.11 0.26
N GLY A 516 -12.71 -36.06 -0.44
CA GLY A 516 -13.13 -37.34 0.11
C GLY A 516 -12.57 -38.51 -0.68
N GLU A 517 -12.28 -39.61 0.01
CA GLU A 517 -11.92 -40.89 -0.59
C GLU A 517 -12.88 -41.98 -0.10
N VAL A 518 -13.21 -42.92 -0.99
CA VAL A 518 -14.09 -44.05 -0.69
C VAL A 518 -13.22 -45.28 -0.52
N GLU A 519 -13.17 -45.80 0.71
CA GLU A 519 -12.45 -47.02 1.07
C GLU A 519 -13.47 -48.09 1.50
N GLY A 520 -13.87 -48.96 0.57
CA GLY A 520 -14.85 -50.03 0.85
C GLY A 520 -16.20 -49.48 1.29
N ASP A 521 -16.60 -49.77 2.53
CA ASP A 521 -17.85 -49.29 3.16
C ASP A 521 -17.65 -48.02 4.02
N MET A 522 -16.52 -47.32 3.84
CA MET A 522 -16.19 -46.07 4.54
C MET A 522 -15.91 -44.92 3.57
N LEU A 523 -16.53 -43.76 3.83
CA LEU A 523 -16.27 -42.49 3.16
C LEU A 523 -15.42 -41.62 4.09
N GLN A 524 -14.16 -41.43 3.71
CA GLN A 524 -13.18 -40.66 4.46
C GLN A 524 -13.12 -39.22 3.94
N LEU A 525 -13.39 -38.24 4.82
CA LEU A 525 -13.35 -36.82 4.51
C LEU A 525 -12.11 -36.16 5.14
N TYR A 526 -11.30 -35.47 4.35
CA TYR A 526 -10.07 -34.84 4.82
C TYR A 526 -10.27 -33.33 5.09
N CYS A 527 -10.66 -32.98 6.31
CA CYS A 527 -10.90 -31.58 6.66
C CYS A 527 -9.63 -30.83 7.06
N ARG A 528 -9.65 -29.51 6.92
CA ARG A 528 -8.51 -28.61 7.20
C ARG A 528 -8.13 -28.52 8.68
N ASN A 529 -9.11 -28.60 9.58
CA ASN A 529 -8.92 -28.52 11.04
C ASN A 529 -10.09 -29.22 11.76
N GLU A 530 -9.95 -29.45 13.06
CA GLU A 530 -10.99 -30.13 13.86
C GLU A 530 -12.32 -29.37 13.89
N THR A 531 -12.29 -28.04 13.84
CA THR A 531 -13.51 -27.21 13.77
C THR A 531 -14.28 -27.46 12.48
N HIS A 532 -13.58 -27.60 11.36
CA HIS A 532 -14.17 -27.90 10.06
C HIS A 532 -14.69 -29.35 10.02
N CYS A 533 -14.01 -30.32 10.64
CA CYS A 533 -14.55 -31.67 10.83
C CYS A 533 -15.90 -31.64 11.55
N ARG A 534 -16.00 -30.90 12.67
CA ARG A 534 -17.25 -30.79 13.43
C ARG A 534 -18.36 -30.12 12.62
N LEU A 535 -18.02 -29.08 11.87
CA LEU A 535 -19.02 -28.35 11.07
C LEU A 535 -19.58 -29.20 9.92
N VAL A 536 -18.77 -30.06 9.32
CA VAL A 536 -19.21 -30.98 8.26
C VAL A 536 -19.96 -32.18 8.81
N THR A 537 -19.56 -32.72 9.97
CA THR A 537 -20.19 -33.91 10.59
C THR A 537 -21.39 -33.60 11.49
N GLN A 538 -21.54 -32.37 11.98
CA GLN A 538 -22.62 -31.96 12.90
C GLN A 538 -23.39 -30.74 12.39
N GLY A 539 -23.09 -30.24 11.20
CA GLY A 539 -23.78 -29.11 10.58
C GLY A 539 -25.23 -29.42 10.23
N ARG A 540 -26.03 -28.37 10.03
CA ARG A 540 -27.46 -28.48 9.62
C ARG A 540 -27.65 -29.24 8.30
N GLU A 541 -26.64 -29.23 7.43
CA GLU A 541 -26.62 -29.91 6.14
C GLU A 541 -26.22 -31.40 6.23
N PHE A 542 -25.73 -31.87 7.40
CA PHE A 542 -25.20 -33.23 7.54
C PHE A 542 -26.27 -34.32 7.42
N SER A 543 -27.50 -34.06 7.86
CA SER A 543 -28.62 -35.00 7.69
C SER A 543 -28.96 -35.23 6.22
N VAL A 544 -28.94 -34.17 5.42
CA VAL A 544 -29.14 -34.22 3.96
C VAL A 544 -27.97 -34.93 3.29
N PHE A 545 -26.74 -34.58 3.69
CA PHE A 545 -25.52 -35.22 3.20
C PHE A 545 -25.52 -36.73 3.46
N LYS A 546 -25.84 -37.17 4.68
CA LYS A 546 -25.90 -38.58 5.06
C LYS A 546 -26.94 -39.34 4.22
N ARG A 547 -28.13 -38.76 4.02
CA ARG A 547 -29.18 -39.36 3.16
C ARG A 547 -28.71 -39.55 1.72
N TYR A 548 -28.03 -38.55 1.15
CA TYR A 548 -27.48 -38.64 -0.21
C TYR A 548 -26.35 -39.66 -0.32
N VAL A 549 -25.50 -39.79 0.70
CA VAL A 549 -24.46 -40.83 0.74
C VAL A 549 -25.08 -42.22 0.79
N GLU A 550 -26.10 -42.45 1.63
CA GLU A 550 -26.80 -43.75 1.72
C GLU A 550 -27.52 -44.10 0.41
N GLU A 551 -28.04 -43.10 -0.30
CA GLU A 551 -28.75 -43.32 -1.55
C GLU A 551 -27.83 -43.56 -2.76
N TYR A 552 -26.66 -42.93 -2.79
CA TYR A 552 -25.68 -43.11 -3.88
C TYR A 552 -24.79 -44.34 -3.69
N PHE A 553 -24.29 -44.57 -2.46
CA PHE A 553 -23.34 -45.65 -2.16
C PHE A 553 -24.01 -46.92 -1.61
N GLY A 554 -25.20 -46.79 -1.01
CA GLY A 554 -25.99 -47.88 -0.43
C GLY A 554 -26.17 -47.75 1.10
N PRO A 555 -27.20 -48.43 1.66
CA PRO A 555 -27.47 -48.41 3.10
C PRO A 555 -26.35 -49.13 3.88
N GLY A 556 -25.66 -48.40 4.77
CA GLY A 556 -24.60 -48.96 5.63
C GLY A 556 -23.26 -48.23 5.58
N MET A 557 -23.12 -47.24 4.70
CA MET A 557 -21.87 -46.48 4.51
C MET A 557 -21.50 -45.65 5.75
N ARG A 558 -20.28 -45.82 6.28
CA ARG A 558 -19.77 -45.02 7.42
C ARG A 558 -19.06 -43.77 6.92
N ILE A 559 -19.33 -42.62 7.54
CA ILE A 559 -18.70 -41.34 7.21
C ILE A 559 -17.73 -40.98 8.33
N GLU A 560 -16.45 -40.91 8.04
CA GLU A 560 -15.41 -40.46 8.99
C GLU A 560 -14.74 -39.20 8.46
N ALA A 561 -14.54 -38.22 9.35
CA ALA A 561 -13.88 -36.96 9.00
C ALA A 561 -12.57 -36.84 9.79
N THR A 562 -11.45 -36.88 9.08
CA THR A 562 -10.12 -36.76 9.66
C THR A 562 -9.58 -35.36 9.41
N ALA A 563 -9.24 -34.65 10.47
CA ALA A 563 -8.50 -33.40 10.35
C ALA A 563 -7.07 -33.72 9.89
N LYS A 564 -6.56 -33.02 8.87
CA LYS A 564 -5.11 -32.97 8.63
C LYS A 564 -4.46 -32.43 9.91
N ARG A 565 -3.93 -33.32 10.76
CA ARG A 565 -3.07 -32.93 11.88
C ARG A 565 -1.89 -32.18 11.28
N ALA A 566 -1.84 -30.86 11.50
CA ALA A 566 -0.58 -30.14 11.38
C ALA A 566 0.43 -30.90 12.25
N ALA A 567 1.51 -31.38 11.64
CA ALA A 567 2.61 -31.98 12.40
C ALA A 567 2.99 -31.00 13.54
N PRO A 568 3.29 -31.51 14.74
CA PRO A 568 3.68 -30.64 15.85
C PRO A 568 4.81 -29.71 15.38
N ARG A 569 4.66 -28.41 15.65
CA ARG A 569 5.60 -27.37 15.23
C ARG A 569 7.00 -27.73 15.76
N LYS A 570 7.86 -28.26 14.89
CA LYS A 570 9.27 -28.49 15.19
C LYS A 570 9.90 -27.19 15.69
N SER A 571 10.70 -27.28 16.74
CA SER A 571 11.38 -26.11 17.31
C SER A 571 12.38 -25.53 16.30
N LEU A 572 12.75 -24.25 16.42
CA LEU A 572 13.77 -23.65 15.54
C LEU A 572 15.14 -24.35 15.65
N LYS A 573 15.39 -25.06 16.76
CA LYS A 573 16.59 -25.92 16.93
C LYS A 573 16.50 -27.18 16.08
N GLU A 574 15.38 -27.91 16.14
CA GLU A 574 15.17 -29.11 15.32
C GLU A 574 15.19 -28.81 13.82
N LEU A 575 14.59 -27.69 13.39
CA LEU A 575 14.64 -27.27 11.98
C LEU A 575 16.08 -26.99 11.51
N ARG A 576 16.91 -26.44 12.41
CA ARG A 576 18.30 -26.10 12.09
C ARG A 576 19.18 -27.34 11.98
N GLU A 577 18.92 -28.37 12.79
CA GLU A 577 19.59 -29.67 12.69
C GLU A 577 19.17 -30.39 11.40
N GLU A 578 17.87 -30.44 11.10
CA GLU A 578 17.35 -31.09 9.90
C GLU A 578 17.87 -30.44 8.59
N ILE A 579 17.95 -29.11 8.54
CA ILE A 579 18.48 -28.39 7.37
C ILE A 579 20.00 -28.56 7.23
N ARG A 580 20.73 -28.69 8.35
CA ARG A 580 22.16 -29.03 8.33
C ARG A 580 22.41 -30.45 7.85
N GLU A 581 21.51 -31.37 8.14
CA GLU A 581 21.62 -32.76 7.71
C GLU A 581 21.09 -33.01 6.30
N HIS A 582 20.39 -32.04 5.71
CA HIS A 582 19.82 -32.16 4.38
C HIS A 582 20.92 -32.36 3.31
N PRO A 583 20.83 -33.40 2.46
CA PRO A 583 21.91 -33.77 1.51
C PRO A 583 22.32 -32.63 0.58
N LEU A 584 21.36 -31.89 0.03
CA LEU A 584 21.64 -30.74 -0.85
C LEU A 584 22.35 -29.59 -0.13
N VAL A 585 22.04 -29.36 1.14
CA VAL A 585 22.66 -28.27 1.91
C VAL A 585 24.10 -28.63 2.25
N LYS A 586 24.36 -29.89 2.63
CA LYS A 586 25.72 -30.40 2.82
C LYS A 586 26.55 -30.28 1.53
N GLN A 587 25.98 -30.69 0.41
CA GLN A 587 26.64 -30.60 -0.89
C GLN A 587 27.02 -29.16 -1.24
N VAL A 588 26.11 -28.19 -1.04
CA VAL A 588 26.39 -26.77 -1.29
C VAL A 588 27.40 -26.20 -0.30
N VAL A 589 27.35 -26.60 0.97
CA VAL A 589 28.33 -26.15 1.99
C VAL A 589 29.73 -26.69 1.67
N GLU A 590 29.85 -27.95 1.26
CA GLU A 590 31.13 -28.58 0.91
C GLU A 590 31.69 -28.06 -0.43
N GLU A 591 30.84 -27.82 -1.43
CA GLU A 591 31.26 -27.37 -2.76
C GLU A 591 31.64 -25.89 -2.80
N PHE A 592 31.03 -25.06 -1.94
CA PHE A 592 31.24 -23.60 -1.93
C PHE A 592 31.88 -23.04 -0.65
N ASP A 593 32.32 -23.90 0.28
CA ASP A 593 32.85 -23.53 1.60
C ASP A 593 31.95 -22.50 2.34
N ALA A 594 30.63 -22.71 2.24
CA ALA A 594 29.62 -21.73 2.62
C ALA A 594 29.12 -21.92 4.06
N GLN A 595 28.73 -20.82 4.73
CA GLN A 595 28.17 -20.87 6.09
C GLN A 595 26.67 -20.54 6.10
N ILE A 596 25.89 -21.32 6.86
CA ILE A 596 24.45 -21.08 7.05
C ILE A 596 24.25 -19.92 8.05
N VAL A 597 23.91 -18.74 7.53
CA VAL A 597 23.73 -17.50 8.31
C VAL A 597 22.35 -17.42 8.99
N ASP A 598 21.29 -17.77 8.27
CA ASP A 598 19.91 -17.62 8.76
C ASP A 598 18.99 -18.68 8.15
N ILE A 599 17.99 -19.12 8.91
CA ILE A 599 16.99 -20.11 8.49
C ILE A 599 15.62 -19.51 8.80
N ARG A 600 14.89 -19.11 7.76
CA ARG A 600 13.54 -18.54 7.88
C ARG A 600 12.50 -19.50 7.34
N ARG A 601 11.32 -19.49 7.94
CA ARG A 601 10.17 -20.24 7.44
C ARG A 601 9.58 -19.51 6.24
N PRO A 602 8.94 -20.21 5.30
CA PRO A 602 8.21 -19.59 4.18
C PRO A 602 7.11 -18.62 4.64
N GLU A 603 6.57 -18.81 5.84
CA GLU A 603 5.53 -17.97 6.46
C GLU A 603 6.08 -16.66 7.03
N ASP A 604 7.38 -16.57 7.30
CA ASP A 604 8.08 -15.39 7.84
C ASP A 604 8.66 -14.50 6.72
N ARG A 605 8.25 -14.71 5.46
CA ARG A 605 8.78 -14.06 4.25
C ARG A 605 7.88 -12.96 3.70
#